data_AF-A0A661PM75-F1
#
_entry.id   AF-A0A661PM75-F1
#
_cell.length_a   1.000
_cell.length_b   1.000
_cell.length_c   1.000
_cell.angle_alpha   90.00
_cell.angle_beta   90.00
_cell.angle_gamma   90.00
#
_symmetry.space_group_name_H-M   'P 1'
#
loop_
_entity.id
_entity.type
_entity.pdbx_description
1 polymer ?
#
loop_
_entity_poly.entity_id
_entity_poly.type
_entity_poly.pdbx_seq_one_letter_code
_entity_poly.pdbx_strand_id
1 'polypeptide(L)'
;MRQYPPLCRLRVSLLVLVIVLSACATSVKPYNSIENVQQTNRTDVRLWALADKFDEEISHTDRIYPDMELQAYLQGIIDRLYPDFLGSIRIQVFSATSLNAFALPNGSIYIHTALLARCDNEAQVAIILGHEAAHFVDRHSLRRVEHAKNSTAFANVLTLAGIPLAGPLLSISSMLGYSQKTESTADRISYERMILAGYDTQESVKIFRRLAEETKNMGKKEPFFFSTHPRMVERVESLNAMMKGNPPPGGDIGAETFLQKTAVVRIASMEEDLSMNRYKSVILLLGKSDSPPGYPEYFKYYLGEAYRLRNNAGDEEQALQAYQEAVVAAPEFAPTYRALGLYYLKKKDHENARQFLETYLQRAPDAGDQEYIRYYIDNLEKGEGL
;
A
#
# COMPACT_ATOMS: atom_id res chain seq x y z
N MET A 1 -28.33 -87.41 25.64
CA MET A 1 -27.96 -86.83 24.33
C MET A 1 -28.99 -85.77 23.99
N ARG A 2 -28.55 -84.51 23.83
CA ARG A 2 -29.40 -83.33 23.57
C ARG A 2 -29.84 -83.31 22.10
N GLN A 3 -31.11 -83.04 21.84
CA GLN A 3 -31.61 -82.55 20.55
C GLN A 3 -32.17 -81.14 20.76
N TYR A 4 -31.65 -80.17 20.02
CA TYR A 4 -32.09 -78.77 20.02
C TYR A 4 -33.19 -78.56 18.95
N PRO A 5 -34.22 -77.73 19.20
CA PRO A 5 -35.12 -77.23 18.15
C PRO A 5 -34.51 -76.00 17.44
N PRO A 6 -34.98 -75.63 16.24
CA PRO A 6 -34.30 -74.67 15.38
C PRO A 6 -34.54 -73.21 15.80
N LEU A 7 -33.49 -72.41 15.57
CA LEU A 7 -33.40 -70.98 15.83
C LEU A 7 -34.45 -70.18 15.07
N CYS A 8 -35.30 -69.46 15.80
CA CYS A 8 -36.18 -68.41 15.29
C CYS A 8 -35.32 -67.19 14.89
N ARG A 9 -35.36 -66.79 13.62
CA ARG A 9 -34.64 -65.61 13.11
C ARG A 9 -35.27 -64.32 13.65
N LEU A 10 -34.66 -63.75 14.69
CA LEU A 10 -34.99 -62.40 15.14
C LEU A 10 -34.45 -61.40 14.10
N ARG A 11 -35.34 -60.81 13.29
CA ARG A 11 -35.00 -59.68 12.43
C ARG A 11 -34.69 -58.48 13.32
N VAL A 12 -33.41 -58.17 13.48
CA VAL A 12 -32.97 -56.88 14.05
C VAL A 12 -33.25 -55.82 13.00
N SER A 13 -34.41 -55.16 13.12
CA SER A 13 -34.68 -53.93 12.38
C SER A 13 -33.76 -52.84 12.92
N LEU A 14 -32.69 -52.57 12.19
CA LEU A 14 -31.77 -51.46 12.44
C LEU A 14 -32.53 -50.15 12.15
N LEU A 15 -33.08 -49.52 13.20
CA LEU A 15 -33.66 -48.19 13.09
C LEU A 15 -32.51 -47.18 12.93
N VAL A 16 -32.16 -46.88 11.68
CA VAL A 16 -31.23 -45.79 11.36
C VAL A 16 -31.94 -44.48 11.68
N LEU A 17 -31.70 -43.95 12.87
CA LEU A 17 -32.05 -42.58 13.23
C LEU A 17 -31.14 -41.65 12.43
N VAL A 18 -31.58 -41.23 11.24
CA VAL A 18 -30.96 -40.15 10.49
C VAL A 18 -31.20 -38.86 11.27
N ILE A 19 -30.30 -38.53 12.19
CA ILE A 19 -30.20 -37.20 12.75
C ILE A 19 -29.71 -36.32 11.59
N VAL A 20 -30.65 -35.68 10.90
CA VAL A 20 -30.33 -34.53 10.05
C VAL A 20 -29.87 -33.43 10.99
N LEU A 21 -28.57 -33.41 11.27
CA LEU A 21 -27.92 -32.21 11.79
C LEU A 21 -28.08 -31.17 10.70
N SER A 22 -29.13 -30.35 10.82
CA SER A 22 -29.17 -29.05 10.17
C SER A 22 -27.96 -28.29 10.70
N ALA A 23 -26.84 -28.41 10.00
CA ALA A 23 -25.75 -27.46 10.09
C ALA A 23 -26.39 -26.12 9.72
N CYS A 24 -26.78 -25.35 10.74
CA CYS A 24 -27.09 -23.96 10.56
C CYS A 24 -25.80 -23.33 10.06
N ALA A 25 -25.64 -23.26 8.75
CA ALA A 25 -24.68 -22.38 8.12
C ALA A 25 -25.13 -20.96 8.49
N THR A 26 -24.71 -20.50 9.66
CA THR A 26 -24.91 -19.11 10.08
C THR A 26 -24.07 -18.27 9.13
N SER A 27 -24.71 -17.71 8.12
CA SER A 27 -24.05 -16.75 7.25
C SER A 27 -23.67 -15.54 8.10
N VAL A 28 -22.37 -15.23 8.15
CA VAL A 28 -21.86 -14.02 8.79
C VAL A 28 -22.53 -12.83 8.11
N LYS A 29 -23.42 -12.14 8.82
CA LYS A 29 -24.14 -10.98 8.30
C LYS A 29 -23.19 -9.77 8.21
N PRO A 30 -23.26 -8.98 7.11
CA PRO A 30 -22.56 -7.70 7.02
C PRO A 30 -22.98 -6.74 8.14
N TYR A 31 -22.14 -5.76 8.43
CA TYR A 31 -22.54 -4.57 9.16
C TYR A 31 -23.33 -3.64 8.23
N ASN A 32 -24.39 -3.03 8.75
CA ASN A 32 -25.25 -2.10 7.99
C ASN A 32 -25.18 -0.66 8.52
N SER A 33 -24.60 -0.44 9.70
CA SER A 33 -24.48 0.86 10.39
C SER A 33 -23.62 0.71 11.65
N ILE A 34 -23.19 1.81 12.26
CA ILE A 34 -22.40 1.78 13.50
C ILE A 34 -23.07 1.01 14.65
N GLU A 35 -24.40 1.06 14.79
CA GLU A 35 -25.11 0.41 15.90
C GLU A 35 -25.02 -1.12 15.86
N ASN A 36 -24.72 -1.70 14.70
CA ASN A 36 -24.54 -3.15 14.54
C ASN A 36 -23.07 -3.58 14.46
N VAL A 37 -22.12 -2.66 14.61
CA VAL A 37 -20.70 -2.99 14.79
C VAL A 37 -20.51 -3.56 16.20
N GLN A 38 -20.69 -4.87 16.31
CA GLN A 38 -20.55 -5.61 17.56
C GLN A 38 -20.02 -7.02 17.31
N GLN A 39 -19.25 -7.52 18.27
CA GLN A 39 -18.66 -8.86 18.19
C GLN A 39 -19.74 -9.92 18.40
N THR A 40 -20.02 -10.74 17.39
CA THR A 40 -21.21 -11.62 17.42
C THR A 40 -20.95 -13.03 17.97
N ASN A 41 -19.69 -13.48 17.99
CA ASN A 41 -19.34 -14.82 18.47
C ASN A 41 -17.89 -14.89 18.97
N ARG A 42 -17.49 -16.01 19.60
CA ARG A 42 -16.14 -16.20 20.16
C ARG A 42 -15.00 -16.01 19.15
N THR A 43 -15.22 -16.36 17.89
CA THR A 43 -14.20 -16.18 16.84
C THR A 43 -14.05 -14.71 16.51
N ASP A 44 -15.16 -14.00 16.37
CA ASP A 44 -15.17 -12.57 16.14
C ASP A 44 -14.45 -11.81 17.26
N VAL A 45 -14.78 -12.10 18.53
CA VAL A 45 -14.09 -11.53 19.70
C VAL A 45 -12.57 -11.71 19.63
N ARG A 46 -12.12 -12.90 19.22
CA ARG A 46 -10.69 -13.19 19.10
C ARG A 46 -10.02 -12.45 17.95
N LEU A 47 -10.72 -12.27 16.83
CA LEU A 47 -10.19 -11.53 15.68
C LEU A 47 -10.02 -10.05 16.01
N TRP A 48 -10.98 -9.48 16.74
CA TRP A 48 -10.87 -8.13 17.27
C TRP A 48 -9.69 -7.99 18.22
N ALA A 49 -9.56 -8.88 19.22
CA ALA A 49 -8.44 -8.82 20.17
C ALA A 49 -7.06 -8.93 19.48
N LEU A 50 -6.96 -9.71 18.40
CA LEU A 50 -5.72 -9.78 17.62
C LEU A 50 -5.45 -8.48 16.85
N ALA A 51 -6.49 -7.89 16.26
CA ALA A 51 -6.39 -6.62 15.56
C ALA A 51 -5.99 -5.48 16.51
N ASP A 52 -6.64 -5.40 17.69
CA ASP A 52 -6.34 -4.42 18.72
C ASP A 52 -4.89 -4.56 19.21
N LYS A 53 -4.41 -5.80 19.38
CA LYS A 53 -3.02 -6.06 19.75
C LYS A 53 -2.04 -5.62 18.66
N PHE A 54 -2.36 -5.82 17.39
CA PHE A 54 -1.51 -5.33 16.30
C PHE A 54 -1.48 -3.80 16.24
N ASP A 55 -2.64 -3.15 16.42
CA ASP A 55 -2.73 -1.70 16.49
C ASP A 55 -1.88 -1.15 17.65
N GLU A 56 -1.94 -1.77 18.82
CA GLU A 56 -1.08 -1.43 19.98
C GLU A 56 0.41 -1.60 19.65
N GLU A 57 0.81 -2.77 19.15
CA GLU A 57 2.21 -3.05 18.86
C GLU A 57 2.79 -2.13 17.77
N ILE A 58 2.02 -1.83 16.72
CA ILE A 58 2.52 -0.97 15.64
C ILE A 58 2.60 0.50 16.06
N SER A 59 1.72 0.96 16.97
CA SER A 59 1.73 2.33 17.49
C SER A 59 3.01 2.68 18.27
N HIS A 60 3.74 1.65 18.73
CA HIS A 60 5.03 1.79 19.41
C HIS A 60 6.25 1.70 18.47
N THR A 61 6.04 1.71 17.16
CA THR A 61 7.10 1.61 16.15
C THR A 61 7.12 2.84 15.22
N ASP A 62 8.26 3.06 14.55
CA ASP A 62 8.39 4.09 13.50
C ASP A 62 7.72 3.69 12.17
N ARG A 63 6.86 2.66 12.18
CA ARG A 63 6.13 2.20 10.99
C ARG A 63 4.89 3.04 10.72
N ILE A 64 4.37 3.77 11.69
CA ILE A 64 3.31 4.75 11.43
C ILE A 64 3.97 6.02 10.92
N TYR A 65 3.57 6.44 9.72
CA TYR A 65 4.11 7.65 9.10
C TYR A 65 3.63 8.88 9.89
N PRO A 66 4.53 9.73 10.43
CA PRO A 66 4.19 10.74 11.43
C PRO A 66 3.64 12.03 10.80
N ASP A 67 2.53 11.92 10.06
CA ASP A 67 1.85 13.04 9.42
C ASP A 67 0.36 13.05 9.77
N MET A 68 0.04 13.78 10.85
CA MET A 68 -1.32 13.87 11.36
C MET A 68 -2.27 14.58 10.39
N GLU A 69 -1.77 15.52 9.58
CA GLU A 69 -2.58 16.25 8.60
C GLU A 69 -2.97 15.34 7.43
N LEU A 70 -2.01 14.58 6.91
CA LEU A 70 -2.27 13.57 5.90
C LEU A 70 -3.24 12.50 6.41
N GLN A 71 -3.06 11.99 7.62
CA GLN A 71 -3.97 11.00 8.20
C GLN A 71 -5.39 11.55 8.35
N ALA A 72 -5.55 12.79 8.82
CA ALA A 72 -6.86 13.43 8.91
C ALA A 72 -7.51 13.63 7.53
N TYR A 73 -6.73 14.01 6.52
CA TYR A 73 -7.22 14.11 5.15
C TYR A 73 -7.72 12.77 4.60
N LEU A 74 -6.94 11.69 4.76
CA LEU A 74 -7.35 10.35 4.34
C LEU A 74 -8.54 9.81 5.14
N GLN A 75 -8.62 10.13 6.44
CA GLN A 75 -9.80 9.83 7.25
C GLN A 75 -11.05 10.53 6.70
N GLY A 76 -10.95 11.79 6.27
CA GLY A 76 -12.04 12.51 5.63
C GLY A 76 -12.56 11.84 4.34
N ILE A 77 -11.69 11.18 3.57
CA ILE A 77 -12.08 10.39 2.40
C ILE A 77 -12.91 9.17 2.84
N ILE A 78 -12.47 8.45 3.88
CA ILE A 78 -13.24 7.32 4.42
C ILE A 78 -14.59 7.77 4.97
N ASP A 79 -14.62 8.85 5.73
CA ASP A 79 -15.84 9.39 6.33
C ASP A 79 -16.85 9.80 5.24
N ARG A 80 -16.36 10.31 4.09
CA ARG A 80 -17.19 10.60 2.91
C ARG A 80 -17.70 9.33 2.23
N LEU A 81 -16.89 8.28 2.12
CA LEU A 81 -17.27 6.99 1.51
C LEU A 81 -18.24 6.19 2.39
N TYR A 82 -18.07 6.24 3.72
CA TYR A 82 -18.80 5.42 4.70
C TYR A 82 -19.37 6.28 5.84
N PRO A 83 -20.30 7.21 5.54
CA PRO A 83 -20.90 8.07 6.57
C PRO A 83 -21.71 7.27 7.62
N ASP A 84 -22.12 6.04 7.29
CA ASP A 84 -22.84 5.14 8.22
C ASP A 84 -21.91 4.50 9.28
N PHE A 85 -20.59 4.69 9.15
CA PHE A 85 -19.55 4.04 9.96
C PHE A 85 -18.53 5.02 10.57
N LEU A 86 -18.91 6.30 10.72
CA LEU A 86 -18.05 7.33 11.32
C LEU A 86 -17.50 6.88 12.68
N GLY A 87 -16.18 6.96 12.85
CA GLY A 87 -15.48 6.52 14.07
C GLY A 87 -15.29 5.00 14.22
N SER A 88 -15.97 4.18 13.43
CA SER A 88 -15.74 2.72 13.40
C SER A 88 -14.58 2.33 12.50
N ILE A 89 -14.31 3.11 11.45
CA ILE A 89 -13.21 2.90 10.50
C ILE A 89 -12.13 3.95 10.77
N ARG A 90 -10.88 3.50 10.93
CA ARG A 90 -9.72 4.37 11.23
C ARG A 90 -8.62 4.14 10.20
N ILE A 91 -8.14 5.20 9.56
CA ILE A 91 -7.01 5.13 8.62
C ILE A 91 -5.69 5.45 9.33
N GLN A 92 -4.66 4.66 9.03
CA GLN A 92 -3.26 4.96 9.36
C GLN A 92 -2.37 4.79 8.13
N VAL A 93 -1.36 5.66 8.01
CA VAL A 93 -0.36 5.56 6.94
C VAL A 93 0.82 4.73 7.43
N PHE A 94 1.16 3.68 6.70
CA PHE A 94 2.18 2.71 7.07
C PHE A 94 3.45 2.89 6.21
N SER A 95 4.58 3.17 6.84
CA SER A 95 5.89 3.33 6.20
C SER A 95 6.39 2.00 5.63
N ALA A 96 6.18 1.81 4.32
CA ALA A 96 6.63 0.64 3.59
C ALA A 96 6.73 0.85 2.07
N THR A 97 7.79 0.29 1.48
CA THR A 97 8.02 0.28 0.02
C THR A 97 7.17 -0.71 -0.78
N SER A 98 6.35 -1.54 -0.12
CA SER A 98 5.39 -2.40 -0.83
C SER A 98 4.15 -1.60 -1.21
N LEU A 99 3.72 -1.74 -2.46
CA LEU A 99 2.38 -1.33 -2.87
C LEU A 99 1.44 -2.25 -2.07
N ASN A 100 0.74 -1.75 -1.05
CA ASN A 100 -0.26 -2.46 -0.27
C ASN A 100 -1.20 -1.54 0.52
N ALA A 101 -2.40 -2.04 0.78
CA ALA A 101 -3.31 -1.56 1.82
C ALA A 101 -4.02 -2.79 2.41
N PHE A 102 -4.48 -2.71 3.65
CA PHE A 102 -5.26 -3.79 4.27
C PHE A 102 -6.19 -3.27 5.36
N ALA A 103 -7.34 -3.91 5.51
CA ALA A 103 -8.25 -3.72 6.64
C ALA A 103 -8.14 -4.83 7.70
N LEU A 104 -8.22 -4.43 8.95
CA LEU A 104 -8.32 -5.31 10.10
C LEU A 104 -9.78 -5.53 10.52
N PRO A 105 -10.08 -6.65 11.22
CA PRO A 105 -11.42 -6.95 11.73
C PRO A 105 -12.06 -5.86 12.61
N ASN A 106 -11.27 -5.02 13.28
CA ASN A 106 -11.71 -3.96 14.19
C ASN A 106 -11.92 -2.59 13.51
N GLY A 107 -11.84 -2.54 12.17
CA GLY A 107 -12.04 -1.32 11.37
C GLY A 107 -10.80 -0.47 11.16
N SER A 108 -9.64 -0.86 11.69
CA SER A 108 -8.37 -0.22 11.36
C SER A 108 -7.96 -0.57 9.92
N ILE A 109 -7.61 0.44 9.13
CA ILE A 109 -7.13 0.31 7.75
C ILE A 109 -5.75 0.94 7.66
N TYR A 110 -4.82 0.22 7.05
CA TYR A 110 -3.46 0.65 6.81
C TYR A 110 -3.24 0.82 5.32
N ILE A 111 -2.71 1.97 4.89
CA ILE A 111 -2.25 2.19 3.52
C ILE A 111 -0.75 2.44 3.52
N HIS A 112 -0.03 1.74 2.66
CA HIS A 112 1.42 1.90 2.58
C HIS A 112 1.79 3.21 1.88
N THR A 113 2.84 3.87 2.37
CA THR A 113 3.41 5.09 1.77
C THR A 113 3.68 4.92 0.27
N ALA A 114 4.21 3.77 -0.15
CA ALA A 114 4.45 3.49 -1.56
C ALA A 114 3.16 3.42 -2.40
N LEU A 115 2.08 2.79 -1.91
CA LEU A 115 0.81 2.73 -2.65
C LEU A 115 0.17 4.10 -2.77
N LEU A 116 0.17 4.86 -1.67
CA LEU A 116 -0.33 6.23 -1.64
C LEU A 116 0.43 7.11 -2.66
N ALA A 117 1.74 6.95 -2.75
CA ALA A 117 2.57 7.66 -3.72
C ALA A 117 2.25 7.29 -5.19
N ARG A 118 1.56 6.17 -5.48
CA ARG A 118 1.20 5.77 -6.86
C ARG A 118 -0.11 6.37 -7.36
N CYS A 119 -0.95 6.83 -6.46
CA CYS A 119 -2.22 7.47 -6.79
C CYS A 119 -1.94 8.88 -7.32
N ASP A 120 -2.67 9.35 -8.33
CA ASP A 120 -2.51 10.72 -8.84
C ASP A 120 -3.54 11.69 -8.28
N ASN A 121 -4.60 11.17 -7.65
CA ASN A 121 -5.73 11.97 -7.20
C ASN A 121 -6.53 11.25 -6.10
N GLU A 122 -7.43 12.01 -5.47
CA GLU A 122 -8.28 11.58 -4.36
C GLU A 122 -9.19 10.41 -4.75
N ALA A 123 -9.79 10.43 -5.94
CA ALA A 123 -10.66 9.35 -6.41
C ALA A 123 -9.92 8.00 -6.57
N GLN A 124 -8.64 8.03 -6.98
CA GLN A 124 -7.81 6.82 -7.07
C GLN A 124 -7.48 6.21 -5.70
N VAL A 125 -7.22 7.03 -4.67
CA VAL A 125 -7.03 6.49 -3.32
C VAL A 125 -8.38 6.09 -2.70
N ALA A 126 -9.47 6.79 -3.04
CA ALA A 126 -10.81 6.50 -2.56
C ALA A 126 -11.29 5.09 -2.95
N ILE A 127 -11.06 4.63 -4.20
CA ILE A 127 -11.43 3.24 -4.57
C ILE A 127 -10.67 2.20 -3.74
N ILE A 128 -9.40 2.46 -3.41
CA ILE A 128 -8.54 1.55 -2.66
C ILE A 128 -9.02 1.50 -1.20
N LEU A 129 -9.12 2.66 -0.55
CA LEU A 129 -9.60 2.74 0.84
C LEU A 129 -11.04 2.23 0.96
N GLY A 130 -11.87 2.52 -0.03
CA GLY A 130 -13.24 2.03 -0.09
C GLY A 130 -13.33 0.52 -0.22
N HIS A 131 -12.38 -0.11 -0.93
CA HIS A 131 -12.27 -1.57 -1.07
C HIS A 131 -11.86 -2.20 0.27
N GLU A 132 -10.86 -1.64 0.95
CA GLU A 132 -10.43 -2.09 2.27
C GLU A 132 -11.57 -1.96 3.30
N ALA A 133 -12.26 -0.83 3.32
CA ALA A 133 -13.44 -0.62 4.17
C ALA A 133 -14.56 -1.64 3.88
N ALA A 134 -14.75 -2.05 2.62
CA ALA A 134 -15.73 -3.07 2.28
C ALA A 134 -15.39 -4.45 2.90
N HIS A 135 -14.11 -4.77 3.11
CA HIS A 135 -13.73 -5.99 3.83
C HIS A 135 -14.13 -5.97 5.30
N PHE A 136 -14.05 -4.80 5.95
CA PHE A 136 -14.55 -4.60 7.31
C PHE A 136 -16.09 -4.69 7.35
N VAL A 137 -16.77 -3.91 6.50
CA VAL A 137 -18.24 -3.84 6.46
C VAL A 137 -18.87 -5.20 6.16
N ASP A 138 -18.34 -5.95 5.18
CA ASP A 138 -18.86 -7.29 4.85
C ASP A 138 -18.21 -8.43 5.67
N ARG A 139 -17.40 -8.08 6.67
CA ARG A 139 -16.78 -8.97 7.67
C ARG A 139 -16.03 -10.14 7.03
N HIS A 140 -15.29 -9.84 5.97
CA HIS A 140 -14.62 -10.84 5.15
C HIS A 140 -13.58 -11.66 5.92
N SER A 141 -12.84 -11.04 6.87
CA SER A 141 -11.89 -11.75 7.73
C SER A 141 -12.58 -12.79 8.62
N LEU A 142 -13.73 -12.45 9.20
CA LEU A 142 -14.52 -13.40 9.98
C LEU A 142 -15.03 -14.53 9.10
N ARG A 143 -15.66 -14.24 7.95
CA ARG A 143 -16.11 -15.26 6.99
C ARG A 143 -15.01 -16.23 6.61
N ARG A 144 -13.83 -15.71 6.25
CA ARG A 144 -12.65 -16.52 5.90
C ARG A 144 -12.30 -17.47 7.04
N VAL A 145 -12.18 -16.94 8.25
CA VAL A 145 -11.81 -17.72 9.42
C VAL A 145 -12.88 -18.76 9.75
N GLU A 146 -14.16 -18.42 9.66
CA GLU A 146 -15.26 -19.38 9.88
C GLU A 146 -15.25 -20.52 8.86
N HIS A 147 -14.98 -20.21 7.59
CA HIS A 147 -14.78 -21.24 6.56
C HIS A 147 -13.53 -22.10 6.82
N ALA A 148 -12.50 -21.52 7.42
CA ALA A 148 -11.26 -22.18 7.77
C ALA A 148 -11.27 -22.90 9.13
N LYS A 149 -12.36 -22.83 9.93
CA LYS A 149 -12.46 -23.46 11.27
C LYS A 149 -12.25 -24.98 11.26
N ASN A 150 -12.41 -25.62 10.11
CA ASN A 150 -12.12 -27.05 9.92
C ASN A 150 -10.68 -27.31 9.41
N SER A 151 -9.84 -26.28 9.31
CA SER A 151 -8.45 -26.39 8.85
C SER A 151 -7.47 -26.32 10.03
N THR A 152 -6.41 -27.13 9.96
CA THR A 152 -5.29 -27.11 10.92
C THR A 152 -4.57 -25.76 10.97
N ALA A 153 -4.75 -24.90 9.95
CA ALA A 153 -4.14 -23.58 9.87
C ALA A 153 -4.66 -22.61 10.95
N PHE A 154 -5.94 -22.68 11.34
CA PHE A 154 -6.50 -21.78 12.36
C PHE A 154 -5.94 -22.05 13.76
N ALA A 155 -5.55 -23.30 14.06
CA ALA A 155 -4.93 -23.65 15.33
C ALA A 155 -3.54 -22.98 15.51
N ASN A 156 -2.81 -22.74 14.42
CA ASN A 156 -1.46 -22.17 14.45
C ASN A 156 -1.44 -20.64 14.60
N VAL A 157 -2.52 -19.95 14.21
CA VAL A 157 -2.71 -18.50 14.42
C VAL A 157 -2.66 -18.14 15.92
N LEU A 158 -2.98 -19.10 16.78
CA LEU A 158 -3.11 -18.91 18.22
C LEU A 158 -1.77 -19.04 18.98
N THR A 159 -0.83 -19.85 18.47
CA THR A 159 0.39 -20.21 19.20
C THR A 159 1.46 -19.12 19.17
N LEU A 160 1.39 -18.21 18.19
CA LEU A 160 2.43 -17.20 17.95
C LEU A 160 2.15 -15.83 18.57
N ALA A 161 0.97 -15.60 19.16
CA ALA A 161 0.55 -14.32 19.72
C ALA A 161 1.42 -13.84 20.91
N GLY A 162 2.37 -14.64 21.40
CA GLY A 162 3.33 -14.26 22.44
C GLY A 162 4.61 -13.59 21.95
N ILE A 163 4.85 -13.51 20.62
CA ILE A 163 6.05 -12.87 20.06
C ILE A 163 5.73 -11.41 19.69
N PRO A 164 6.42 -10.40 20.26
CA PRO A 164 6.19 -9.00 19.93
C PRO A 164 6.35 -8.73 18.43
N LEU A 165 5.39 -8.01 17.84
CA LEU A 165 5.24 -7.62 16.44
C LEU A 165 5.11 -8.76 15.44
N ALA A 166 6.01 -9.76 15.48
CA ALA A 166 6.00 -10.89 14.57
C ALA A 166 4.78 -11.80 14.79
N GLY A 167 4.35 -11.99 16.03
CA GLY A 167 3.19 -12.82 16.37
C GLY A 167 1.90 -12.27 15.76
N PRO A 168 1.46 -11.06 16.16
CA PRO A 168 0.26 -10.45 15.60
C PRO A 168 0.31 -10.22 14.10
N LEU A 169 1.46 -9.79 13.54
CA LEU A 169 1.61 -9.61 12.09
C LEU A 169 1.41 -10.93 11.32
N LEU A 170 2.00 -12.04 11.78
CA LEU A 170 1.82 -13.35 11.15
C LEU A 170 0.38 -13.84 11.26
N SER A 171 -0.23 -13.65 12.44
CA SER A 171 -1.61 -14.04 12.68
C SER A 171 -2.59 -13.23 11.82
N ILE A 172 -2.40 -11.92 11.67
CA ILE A 172 -3.20 -11.09 10.76
C ILE A 172 -2.97 -11.47 9.31
N SER A 173 -1.72 -11.71 8.90
CA SER A 173 -1.39 -12.10 7.52
C SER A 173 -2.14 -13.37 7.09
N SER A 174 -2.39 -14.31 8.02
CA SER A 174 -3.17 -15.52 7.74
C SER A 174 -4.67 -15.26 7.45
N MET A 175 -5.19 -14.12 7.93
CA MET A 175 -6.58 -13.68 7.79
C MET A 175 -6.81 -12.88 6.51
N LEU A 176 -5.74 -12.41 5.87
CA LEU A 176 -5.77 -11.69 4.60
C LEU A 176 -5.82 -12.66 3.41
N GLY A 177 -6.04 -12.11 2.21
CA GLY A 177 -5.94 -12.85 0.95
C GLY A 177 -7.23 -13.55 0.53
N TYR A 178 -8.24 -12.83 0.07
CA TYR A 178 -9.60 -13.35 -0.01
C TYR A 178 -9.93 -14.13 -1.30
N SER A 179 -11.08 -14.83 -1.26
CA SER A 179 -11.59 -15.58 -2.41
C SER A 179 -12.00 -14.63 -3.54
N GLN A 180 -12.08 -15.14 -4.78
CA GLN A 180 -12.52 -14.32 -5.91
C GLN A 180 -13.86 -13.63 -5.69
N LYS A 181 -14.83 -14.36 -5.11
CA LYS A 181 -16.16 -13.84 -4.83
C LYS A 181 -16.13 -12.72 -3.80
N THR A 182 -15.25 -12.84 -2.81
CA THR A 182 -15.04 -11.85 -1.75
C THR A 182 -14.48 -10.55 -2.33
N GLU A 183 -13.44 -10.66 -3.16
CA GLU A 183 -12.83 -9.54 -3.88
C GLU A 183 -13.85 -8.82 -4.77
N SER A 184 -14.61 -9.55 -5.58
CA SER A 184 -15.64 -8.95 -6.44
C SER A 184 -16.77 -8.28 -5.66
N THR A 185 -17.04 -8.73 -4.43
CA THR A 185 -18.01 -8.09 -3.53
C THR A 185 -17.45 -6.78 -3.00
N ALA A 186 -16.18 -6.76 -2.56
CA ALA A 186 -15.50 -5.56 -2.10
C ALA A 186 -15.35 -4.50 -3.21
N ASP A 187 -14.97 -4.92 -4.42
CA ASP A 187 -14.88 -4.05 -5.60
C ASP A 187 -16.23 -3.38 -5.90
N ARG A 188 -17.32 -4.16 -5.89
CA ARG A 188 -18.68 -3.64 -6.13
C ARG A 188 -19.10 -2.64 -5.05
N ILE A 189 -18.91 -2.98 -3.78
CA ILE A 189 -19.28 -2.08 -2.66
C ILE A 189 -18.47 -0.78 -2.74
N SER A 190 -17.16 -0.87 -2.96
CA SER A 190 -16.30 0.31 -3.08
C SER A 190 -16.74 1.20 -4.24
N TYR A 191 -17.00 0.61 -5.41
CA TYR A 191 -17.51 1.33 -6.58
C TYR A 191 -18.86 2.02 -6.30
N GLU A 192 -19.79 1.34 -5.63
CA GLU A 192 -21.07 1.93 -5.21
C GLU A 192 -20.88 3.09 -4.21
N ARG A 193 -19.97 2.94 -3.24
CA ARG A 193 -19.64 4.01 -2.27
C ARG A 193 -18.98 5.22 -2.94
N MET A 194 -18.14 5.01 -3.95
CA MET A 194 -17.57 6.11 -4.73
C MET A 194 -18.63 6.91 -5.47
N ILE A 195 -19.61 6.24 -6.09
CA ILE A 195 -20.74 6.92 -6.75
C ILE A 195 -21.50 7.80 -5.74
N LEU A 196 -21.82 7.24 -4.57
CA LEU A 196 -22.54 7.96 -3.51
C LEU A 196 -21.74 9.14 -2.96
N ALA A 197 -20.41 9.01 -2.90
CA ALA A 197 -19.49 10.05 -2.45
C ALA A 197 -19.19 11.12 -3.52
N GLY A 198 -19.68 10.96 -4.75
CA GLY A 198 -19.48 11.93 -5.85
C GLY A 198 -18.10 11.87 -6.52
N TYR A 199 -17.35 10.77 -6.36
CA TYR A 199 -16.06 10.58 -7.02
C TYR A 199 -16.21 10.14 -8.48
N ASP A 200 -15.26 10.55 -9.33
CA ASP A 200 -15.17 10.02 -10.70
C ASP A 200 -14.72 8.55 -10.67
N THR A 201 -15.63 7.64 -11.03
CA THR A 201 -15.35 6.20 -11.00
C THR A 201 -14.43 5.73 -12.13
N GLN A 202 -14.19 6.55 -13.17
CA GLN A 202 -13.20 6.25 -14.22
C GLN A 202 -11.79 6.11 -13.65
N GLU A 203 -11.50 6.84 -12.57
CA GLU A 203 -10.21 6.79 -11.87
C GLU A 203 -9.93 5.40 -11.29
N SER A 204 -10.97 4.64 -10.95
CA SER A 204 -10.85 3.25 -10.48
C SER A 204 -10.16 2.35 -11.51
N VAL A 205 -10.57 2.45 -12.77
CA VAL A 205 -9.97 1.67 -13.85
C VAL A 205 -8.55 2.14 -14.14
N LYS A 206 -8.30 3.46 -14.11
CA LYS A 206 -6.99 4.05 -14.39
C LYS A 206 -5.94 3.60 -13.37
N ILE A 207 -6.25 3.64 -12.06
CA ILE A 207 -5.29 3.23 -11.03
C ILE A 207 -4.97 1.74 -11.10
N PHE A 208 -5.97 0.86 -11.22
CA PHE A 208 -5.70 -0.59 -11.25
C PHE A 208 -4.99 -1.04 -12.53
N ARG A 209 -5.31 -0.46 -13.68
CA ARG A 209 -4.57 -0.70 -14.93
C ARG A 209 -3.10 -0.30 -14.77
N ARG A 210 -2.86 0.88 -14.22
CA ARG A 210 -1.51 1.38 -13.98
C ARG A 210 -0.72 0.50 -13.01
N LEU A 211 -1.32 0.12 -11.89
CA LEU A 211 -0.67 -0.75 -10.90
C LEU A 211 -0.32 -2.13 -11.51
N ALA A 212 -1.16 -2.66 -12.40
CA ALA A 212 -0.89 -3.88 -13.15
C ALA A 212 0.30 -3.71 -14.13
N GLU A 213 0.34 -2.61 -14.88
CA GLU A 213 1.44 -2.28 -15.78
C GLU A 213 2.76 -2.06 -15.02
N GLU A 214 2.73 -1.34 -13.90
CA GLU A 214 3.90 -1.07 -13.07
C GLU A 214 4.48 -2.37 -12.50
N THR A 215 3.61 -3.27 -12.03
CA THR A 215 3.99 -4.58 -11.51
C THR A 215 4.65 -5.46 -12.56
N LYS A 216 4.06 -5.51 -13.77
CA LYS A 216 4.65 -6.18 -14.92
C LYS A 216 6.02 -5.60 -15.25
N ASN A 217 6.14 -4.28 -15.25
CA ASN A 217 7.39 -3.59 -15.55
C ASN A 217 8.47 -3.85 -14.49
N MET A 218 8.13 -3.99 -13.21
CA MET A 218 9.11 -4.26 -12.16
C MET A 218 9.73 -5.67 -12.22
N GLY A 219 9.22 -6.59 -13.07
CA GLY A 219 9.75 -7.95 -13.20
C GLY A 219 9.65 -8.80 -11.93
N LYS A 220 8.93 -8.30 -10.91
CA LYS A 220 8.63 -9.03 -9.69
C LYS A 220 7.47 -9.97 -9.96
N LYS A 221 7.51 -11.18 -9.39
CA LYS A 221 6.27 -11.88 -9.02
C LYS A 221 5.59 -10.96 -8.00
N GLU A 222 4.65 -10.16 -8.48
CA GLU A 222 3.54 -9.56 -7.73
C GLU A 222 3.88 -9.01 -6.31
N PRO A 223 3.97 -7.66 -6.13
CA PRO A 223 4.20 -7.01 -4.82
C PRO A 223 3.23 -7.47 -3.71
N PHE A 224 3.47 -7.10 -2.44
CA PHE A 224 2.69 -7.66 -1.33
C PHE A 224 1.16 -7.38 -1.38
N PHE A 225 0.67 -6.27 -1.98
CA PHE A 225 -0.78 -6.11 -2.32
C PHE A 225 -1.32 -7.24 -3.18
N PHE A 226 -0.47 -7.80 -4.02
CA PHE A 226 -0.79 -8.82 -5.00
C PHE A 226 -0.68 -10.23 -4.42
N SER A 227 0.02 -10.42 -3.31
CA SER A 227 -0.05 -11.68 -2.54
C SER A 227 -1.41 -11.84 -1.84
N THR A 228 -2.07 -10.73 -1.52
CA THR A 228 -3.42 -10.71 -0.91
C THR A 228 -4.54 -10.45 -1.93
N HIS A 229 -4.28 -9.74 -3.04
CA HIS A 229 -5.26 -9.40 -4.08
C HIS A 229 -4.71 -9.60 -5.52
N PRO A 230 -4.46 -10.85 -5.98
CA PRO A 230 -3.64 -11.19 -7.17
C PRO A 230 -4.27 -10.91 -8.56
N ARG A 231 -5.34 -10.10 -8.67
CA ARG A 231 -6.25 -10.14 -9.85
C ARG A 231 -6.65 -8.76 -10.38
N MET A 232 -5.65 -7.94 -10.66
CA MET A 232 -5.85 -6.56 -11.14
C MET A 232 -6.48 -6.51 -12.54
N VAL A 233 -6.15 -7.46 -13.43
CA VAL A 233 -6.74 -7.51 -14.78
C VAL A 233 -8.23 -7.82 -14.68
N GLU A 234 -8.60 -8.82 -13.90
CA GLU A 234 -10.00 -9.18 -13.66
C GLU A 234 -10.76 -8.07 -12.93
N ARG A 235 -10.10 -7.35 -12.01
CA ARG A 235 -10.67 -6.17 -11.35
C ARG A 235 -10.97 -5.07 -12.38
N VAL A 236 -10.03 -4.78 -13.28
CA VAL A 236 -10.23 -3.84 -14.39
C VAL A 236 -11.41 -4.27 -15.26
N GLU A 237 -11.52 -5.55 -15.63
CA GLU A 237 -12.64 -6.08 -16.40
C GLU A 237 -13.97 -5.93 -15.66
N SER A 238 -14.00 -6.25 -14.37
CA SER A 238 -15.19 -6.16 -13.52
C SER A 238 -15.67 -4.72 -13.37
N LEU A 239 -14.76 -3.78 -13.10
CA LEU A 239 -15.08 -2.35 -13.02
C LEU A 239 -15.61 -1.81 -14.35
N ASN A 240 -14.96 -2.16 -15.47
CA ASN A 240 -15.45 -1.78 -16.81
C ASN A 240 -16.86 -2.34 -17.08
N ALA A 241 -17.17 -3.55 -16.61
CA ALA A 241 -18.51 -4.12 -16.75
C ALA A 241 -19.55 -3.34 -15.92
N MET A 242 -19.22 -2.94 -14.68
CA MET A 242 -20.09 -2.12 -13.84
C MET A 242 -20.36 -0.74 -14.47
N MET A 243 -19.34 -0.12 -15.07
CA MET A 243 -19.45 1.20 -15.70
C MET A 243 -20.34 1.19 -16.94
N LYS A 244 -20.39 0.09 -17.70
CA LYS A 244 -21.28 -0.05 -18.86
C LYS A 244 -22.77 -0.04 -18.49
N GLY A 245 -23.12 -0.48 -17.28
CA GLY A 245 -24.50 -0.57 -16.83
C GLY A 245 -25.04 0.71 -16.17
N ASN A 246 -24.16 1.63 -15.75
CA ASN A 246 -24.53 2.77 -14.92
C ASN A 246 -23.43 3.87 -14.96
N PRO A 247 -23.21 4.58 -16.09
CA PRO A 247 -22.13 5.57 -16.17
C PRO A 247 -22.47 6.77 -15.28
N PRO A 248 -21.74 7.04 -14.18
CA PRO A 248 -21.91 8.30 -13.47
C PRO A 248 -21.34 9.43 -14.35
N PRO A 249 -22.08 10.53 -14.59
CA PRO A 249 -21.59 11.64 -15.38
C PRO A 249 -20.63 12.49 -14.55
N GLY A 250 -19.32 12.36 -14.80
CA GLY A 250 -18.33 13.13 -14.08
C GLY A 250 -18.35 12.89 -12.56
N GLY A 251 -17.40 13.50 -11.89
CA GLY A 251 -17.19 13.39 -10.46
C GLY A 251 -15.93 14.13 -10.09
N ASP A 252 -15.76 14.42 -8.81
CA ASP A 252 -14.52 15.03 -8.37
C ASP A 252 -13.39 13.97 -8.42
N ILE A 253 -12.24 14.37 -8.95
CA ILE A 253 -11.01 13.57 -8.85
C ILE A 253 -10.17 14.02 -7.67
N GLY A 254 -10.28 15.28 -7.23
CA GLY A 254 -9.52 15.85 -6.12
C GLY A 254 -8.00 15.90 -6.36
N ALA A 255 -7.55 16.04 -7.61
CA ALA A 255 -6.12 15.87 -7.96
C ALA A 255 -5.19 16.89 -7.30
N GLU A 256 -5.49 18.18 -7.38
CA GLU A 256 -4.60 19.22 -6.85
C GLU A 256 -4.44 19.11 -5.32
N THR A 257 -5.56 19.05 -4.59
CA THR A 257 -5.55 18.89 -3.13
C THR A 257 -4.85 17.59 -2.71
N PHE A 258 -5.14 16.48 -3.39
CA PHE A 258 -4.49 15.21 -3.09
C PHE A 258 -2.98 15.27 -3.27
N LEU A 259 -2.50 15.83 -4.37
CA LEU A 259 -1.06 15.92 -4.65
C LEU A 259 -0.36 16.87 -3.67
N GLN A 260 -0.98 17.98 -3.29
CA GLN A 260 -0.48 18.86 -2.23
C GLN A 260 -0.39 18.14 -0.88
N LYS A 261 -1.45 17.45 -0.46
CA LYS A 261 -1.49 16.73 0.83
C LYS A 261 -0.54 15.53 0.87
N THR A 262 -0.18 14.96 -0.27
CA THR A 262 0.68 13.77 -0.35
C THR A 262 2.12 14.08 -0.78
N ALA A 263 2.48 15.34 -1.03
CA ALA A 263 3.82 15.68 -1.52
C ALA A 263 4.94 15.19 -0.60
N VAL A 264 4.82 15.43 0.71
CA VAL A 264 5.86 15.06 1.71
C VAL A 264 6.05 13.54 1.78
N VAL A 265 4.95 12.77 1.87
CA VAL A 265 5.02 11.30 1.91
C VAL A 265 5.56 10.70 0.60
N ARG A 266 5.36 11.38 -0.53
CA ARG A 266 5.90 10.96 -1.83
C ARG A 266 7.40 11.16 -1.91
N ILE A 267 7.92 12.26 -1.36
CA ILE A 267 9.36 12.46 -1.19
C ILE A 267 9.95 11.36 -0.29
N ALA A 268 9.36 11.14 0.88
CA ALA A 268 9.81 10.10 1.80
C ALA A 268 9.79 8.69 1.15
N SER A 269 8.74 8.39 0.36
CA SER A 269 8.66 7.13 -0.38
C SER A 269 9.78 6.99 -1.42
N MET A 270 10.20 8.08 -2.08
CA MET A 270 11.31 8.05 -3.04
C MET A 270 12.65 7.86 -2.33
N GLU A 271 12.88 8.54 -1.22
CA GLU A 271 14.08 8.36 -0.39
C GLU A 271 14.22 6.92 0.11
N GLU A 272 13.12 6.34 0.58
CA GLU A 272 13.09 4.93 0.98
C GLU A 272 13.39 4.00 -0.21
N ASP A 273 12.77 4.23 -1.37
CA ASP A 273 13.04 3.46 -2.58
C ASP A 273 14.51 3.57 -3.03
N LEU A 274 15.12 4.76 -3.00
CA LEU A 274 16.54 4.96 -3.32
C LEU A 274 17.43 4.18 -2.33
N SER A 275 17.15 4.26 -1.03
CA SER A 275 17.93 3.56 0.01
C SER A 275 17.86 2.02 -0.13
N MET A 276 16.77 1.49 -0.69
CA MET A 276 16.56 0.06 -0.90
C MET A 276 16.98 -0.43 -2.29
N ASN A 277 17.73 0.38 -3.06
CA ASN A 277 18.11 0.08 -4.45
C ASN A 277 16.93 -0.10 -5.42
N ARG A 278 15.77 0.50 -5.13
CA ARG A 278 14.54 0.39 -5.92
C ARG A 278 14.42 1.52 -6.95
N TYR A 279 15.50 1.82 -7.65
CA TYR A 279 15.61 2.98 -8.57
C TYR A 279 14.54 3.01 -9.66
N LYS A 280 14.16 1.84 -10.20
CA LYS A 280 13.09 1.73 -11.20
C LYS A 280 11.74 2.24 -10.66
N SER A 281 11.49 2.08 -9.37
CA SER A 281 10.29 2.56 -8.68
C SER A 281 10.20 4.09 -8.71
N VAL A 282 11.32 4.78 -8.45
CA VAL A 282 11.42 6.25 -8.49
C VAL A 282 11.26 6.76 -9.93
N ILE A 283 11.92 6.12 -10.89
CA ILE A 283 11.83 6.48 -12.31
C ILE A 283 10.38 6.34 -12.83
N LEU A 284 9.68 5.26 -12.44
CA LEU A 284 8.28 5.06 -12.82
C LEU A 284 7.33 6.04 -12.13
N LEU A 285 7.68 6.51 -10.93
CA LEU A 285 6.90 7.52 -10.22
C LEU A 285 7.05 8.90 -10.85
N LEU A 286 8.28 9.31 -11.16
CA LEU A 286 8.61 10.65 -11.65
C LEU A 286 8.51 10.81 -13.18
N GLY A 287 8.63 9.73 -13.95
CA GLY A 287 8.48 9.78 -15.42
C GLY A 287 7.05 10.07 -15.92
N LYS A 288 6.12 10.43 -15.04
CA LYS A 288 4.69 10.64 -15.33
C LYS A 288 4.29 12.12 -15.51
N SER A 289 5.09 13.07 -15.02
CA SER A 289 4.73 14.49 -15.06
C SER A 289 5.96 15.38 -14.95
N ASP A 290 5.96 16.51 -15.66
CA ASP A 290 7.05 17.47 -15.65
C ASP A 290 7.13 18.29 -14.34
N SER A 291 6.05 18.34 -13.55
CA SER A 291 6.00 18.87 -12.17
C SER A 291 4.61 18.64 -11.54
N PRO A 292 4.40 17.61 -10.70
CA PRO A 292 3.11 17.42 -10.02
C PRO A 292 2.85 18.53 -8.99
N PRO A 293 1.62 19.07 -8.86
CA PRO A 293 1.27 20.03 -7.81
C PRO A 293 1.74 19.60 -6.41
N GLY A 294 2.31 20.54 -5.65
CA GLY A 294 2.79 20.29 -4.28
C GLY A 294 4.17 19.64 -4.19
N TYR A 295 4.70 19.05 -5.26
CA TYR A 295 6.09 18.57 -5.25
C TYR A 295 7.06 19.74 -5.06
N PRO A 296 8.15 19.54 -4.31
CA PRO A 296 9.21 20.54 -4.25
C PRO A 296 9.81 20.75 -5.64
N GLU A 297 10.20 21.98 -5.96
CA GLU A 297 10.78 22.35 -7.27
C GLU A 297 12.03 21.52 -7.61
N TYR A 298 12.75 21.05 -6.59
CA TYR A 298 13.92 20.19 -6.75
C TYR A 298 13.59 18.72 -7.02
N PHE A 299 12.33 18.30 -7.17
CA PHE A 299 11.99 16.87 -7.22
C PHE A 299 12.72 16.05 -8.31
N LYS A 300 13.12 16.70 -9.41
CA LYS A 300 13.92 16.08 -10.47
C LYS A 300 15.30 15.63 -10.01
N TYR A 301 15.80 16.15 -8.89
CA TYR A 301 16.97 15.62 -8.20
C TYR A 301 16.82 14.12 -7.90
N TYR A 302 15.68 13.68 -7.38
CA TYR A 302 15.44 12.26 -7.08
C TYR A 302 15.40 11.40 -8.35
N LEU A 303 14.94 11.95 -9.48
CA LEU A 303 15.03 11.29 -10.79
C LEU A 303 16.49 11.13 -11.21
N GLY A 304 17.29 12.18 -11.05
CA GLY A 304 18.73 12.15 -11.31
C GLY A 304 19.45 11.10 -10.46
N GLU A 305 19.18 11.06 -9.15
CA GLU A 305 19.75 10.08 -8.23
C GLU A 305 19.34 8.65 -8.60
N ALA A 306 18.08 8.43 -8.98
CA ALA A 306 17.62 7.12 -9.42
C ALA A 306 18.35 6.63 -10.67
N TYR A 307 18.55 7.49 -11.69
CA TYR A 307 19.34 7.14 -12.86
C TYR A 307 20.81 6.92 -12.52
N ARG A 308 21.42 7.84 -11.76
CA ARG A 308 22.83 7.75 -11.35
C ARG A 308 23.13 6.45 -10.60
N LEU A 309 22.25 6.05 -9.70
CA LEU A 309 22.41 4.83 -8.89
C LEU A 309 22.06 3.56 -9.66
N ARG A 310 21.10 3.61 -10.60
CA ARG A 310 20.78 2.46 -11.47
C ARG A 310 21.91 2.15 -12.45
N ASN A 311 22.56 3.18 -12.99
CA ASN A 311 23.79 3.09 -13.78
C ASN A 311 23.71 2.11 -14.98
N ASN A 312 22.56 2.03 -15.65
CA ASN A 312 22.42 1.32 -16.92
C ASN A 312 22.92 2.19 -18.09
N ALA A 313 23.06 1.58 -19.28
CA ALA A 313 23.37 2.32 -20.50
C ALA A 313 22.33 3.45 -20.75
N GLY A 314 22.82 4.68 -20.94
CA GLY A 314 22.00 5.89 -21.12
C GLY A 314 21.61 6.60 -19.81
N ASP A 315 21.73 5.96 -18.65
CA ASP A 315 21.31 6.57 -17.38
C ASP A 315 22.18 7.77 -16.98
N GLU A 316 23.45 7.78 -17.38
CA GLU A 316 24.35 8.89 -17.06
C GLU A 316 23.90 10.20 -17.72
N GLU A 317 23.41 10.15 -18.96
CA GLU A 317 22.87 11.33 -19.66
C GLU A 317 21.54 11.77 -19.05
N GLN A 318 20.66 10.82 -18.73
CA GLN A 318 19.38 11.09 -18.07
C GLN A 318 19.57 11.69 -16.68
N ALA A 319 20.56 11.22 -15.92
CA ALA A 319 20.91 11.76 -14.62
C ALA A 319 21.39 13.21 -14.73
N LEU A 320 22.31 13.48 -15.66
CA LEU A 320 22.80 14.84 -15.91
C LEU A 320 21.65 15.79 -16.26
N GLN A 321 20.78 15.40 -17.21
CA GLN A 321 19.63 16.19 -17.62
C GLN A 321 18.72 16.50 -16.42
N ALA A 322 18.37 15.50 -15.62
CA ALA A 322 17.52 15.67 -14.45
C ALA A 322 18.13 16.61 -13.39
N TYR A 323 19.45 16.53 -13.16
CA TYR A 323 20.14 17.47 -12.27
C TYR A 323 20.15 18.90 -12.81
N GLN A 324 20.39 19.09 -14.10
CA GLN A 324 20.36 20.41 -14.72
C GLN A 324 18.98 21.06 -14.60
N GLU A 325 17.92 20.28 -14.86
CA GLU A 325 16.55 20.74 -14.67
C GLU A 325 16.25 21.06 -13.21
N ALA A 326 16.76 20.27 -12.25
CA ALA A 326 16.59 20.53 -10.83
C ALA A 326 17.33 21.80 -10.35
N VAL A 327 18.54 22.10 -10.88
CA VAL A 327 19.25 23.36 -10.55
C VAL A 327 18.49 24.57 -11.07
N VAL A 328 17.95 24.49 -12.29
CA VAL A 328 17.17 25.59 -12.88
C VAL A 328 15.89 25.83 -12.08
N ALA A 329 15.20 24.75 -11.68
CA ALA A 329 13.96 24.84 -10.92
C ALA A 329 14.18 25.28 -9.47
N ALA A 330 15.24 24.79 -8.81
CA ALA A 330 15.50 25.01 -7.40
C ALA A 330 16.98 25.36 -7.15
N PRO A 331 17.42 26.60 -7.46
CA PRO A 331 18.81 27.01 -7.33
C PRO A 331 19.31 27.05 -5.88
N GLU A 332 18.41 27.05 -4.89
CA GLU A 332 18.76 26.97 -3.47
C GLU A 332 19.01 25.54 -2.97
N PHE A 333 18.65 24.52 -3.75
CA PHE A 333 18.75 23.13 -3.32
C PHE A 333 20.17 22.58 -3.51
N ALA A 334 20.98 22.71 -2.45
CA ALA A 334 22.40 22.32 -2.43
C ALA A 334 22.72 20.91 -2.97
N PRO A 335 21.97 19.84 -2.67
CA PRO A 335 22.32 18.48 -3.09
C PRO A 335 22.50 18.29 -4.60
N THR A 336 21.81 19.09 -5.42
CA THR A 336 21.98 19.02 -6.88
C THR A 336 23.36 19.51 -7.32
N TYR A 337 23.89 20.56 -6.69
CA TYR A 337 25.23 21.07 -6.98
C TYR A 337 26.30 20.03 -6.63
N ARG A 338 26.14 19.33 -5.51
CA ARG A 338 27.01 18.21 -5.15
C ARG A 338 26.98 17.12 -6.23
N ALA A 339 25.78 16.72 -6.67
CA ALA A 339 25.63 15.67 -7.68
C ALA A 339 26.29 16.05 -9.02
N LEU A 340 26.10 17.30 -9.47
CA LEU A 340 26.76 17.83 -10.68
C LEU A 340 28.27 17.93 -10.52
N GLY A 341 28.77 18.41 -9.37
CA GLY A 341 30.20 18.49 -9.10
C GLY A 341 30.88 17.12 -9.17
N LEU A 342 30.28 16.10 -8.54
CA LEU A 342 30.77 14.71 -8.60
C LEU A 342 30.65 14.11 -10.02
N TYR A 343 29.62 14.49 -10.78
CA TYR A 343 29.49 14.10 -12.19
C TYR A 343 30.66 14.64 -13.02
N TYR A 344 30.94 15.94 -12.96
CA TYR A 344 32.02 16.56 -13.73
C TYR A 344 33.41 16.08 -13.27
N LEU A 345 33.55 15.79 -11.98
CA LEU A 345 34.75 15.15 -11.43
C LEU A 345 35.04 13.81 -12.13
N LYS A 346 34.02 12.95 -12.26
CA LYS A 346 34.10 11.67 -12.99
C LYS A 346 34.43 11.86 -14.47
N LYS A 347 33.94 12.95 -15.08
CA LYS A 347 34.23 13.32 -16.48
C LYS A 347 35.59 14.00 -16.68
N LYS A 348 36.36 14.24 -15.61
CA LYS A 348 37.63 14.98 -15.62
C LYS A 348 37.50 16.42 -16.12
N ASP A 349 36.30 16.99 -15.97
CA ASP A 349 36.04 18.40 -16.21
C ASP A 349 36.26 19.15 -14.89
N HIS A 350 37.53 19.45 -14.62
CA HIS A 350 37.98 20.00 -13.34
C HIS A 350 37.41 21.38 -13.06
N GLU A 351 37.17 22.19 -14.09
CA GLU A 351 36.62 23.54 -13.97
C GLU A 351 35.16 23.49 -13.49
N ASN A 352 34.30 22.75 -14.20
CA ASN A 352 32.91 22.60 -13.81
C ASN A 352 32.79 21.86 -12.47
N ALA A 353 33.59 20.81 -12.25
CA ALA A 353 33.58 20.07 -10.99
C ALA A 353 33.84 21.01 -9.80
N ARG A 354 34.89 21.83 -9.87
CA ARG A 354 35.23 22.80 -8.84
C ARG A 354 34.07 23.79 -8.60
N GLN A 355 33.56 24.42 -9.66
CA GLN A 355 32.50 25.42 -9.55
C GLN A 355 31.25 24.89 -8.85
N PHE A 356 30.80 23.68 -9.22
CA PHE A 356 29.62 23.06 -8.61
C PHE A 356 29.87 22.64 -7.15
N LEU A 357 31.05 22.09 -6.83
CA LEU A 357 31.39 21.68 -5.47
C LEU A 357 31.57 22.88 -4.52
N GLU A 358 32.16 23.98 -4.98
CA GLU A 358 32.24 25.22 -4.22
C GLU A 358 30.84 25.80 -3.95
N THR A 359 29.96 25.78 -4.96
CA THR A 359 28.58 26.22 -4.80
C THR A 359 27.83 25.36 -3.79
N TYR A 360 28.03 24.03 -3.80
CA TYR A 360 27.47 23.15 -2.79
C TYR A 360 27.87 23.56 -1.36
N LEU A 361 29.16 23.80 -1.12
CA LEU A 361 29.66 24.21 0.21
C LEU A 361 29.12 25.59 0.64
N GLN A 362 28.88 26.49 -0.30
CA GLN A 362 28.24 27.79 0.00
C GLN A 362 26.78 27.63 0.41
N ARG A 363 26.04 26.72 -0.22
CA ARG A 363 24.60 26.49 0.07
C ARG A 363 24.37 25.57 1.27
N ALA A 364 25.32 24.69 1.58
CA ALA A 364 25.25 23.76 2.70
C ALA A 364 26.57 23.75 3.50
N PRO A 365 26.91 24.85 4.20
CA PRO A 365 28.17 24.98 4.93
C PRO A 365 28.31 24.00 6.10
N ASP A 366 27.19 23.49 6.61
CA ASP A 366 27.15 22.52 7.73
C ASP A 366 26.90 21.08 7.26
N ALA A 367 27.04 20.80 5.96
CA ALA A 367 26.85 19.45 5.43
C ALA A 367 27.82 18.45 6.07
N GLY A 368 27.32 17.27 6.46
CA GLY A 368 28.12 16.25 7.14
C GLY A 368 29.28 15.70 6.32
N ASP A 369 29.27 15.90 5.00
CA ASP A 369 30.33 15.49 4.08
C ASP A 369 31.17 16.66 3.55
N GLN A 370 31.07 17.86 4.14
CA GLN A 370 31.78 19.04 3.67
C GLN A 370 33.30 18.85 3.57
N GLU A 371 33.91 18.12 4.52
CA GLU A 371 35.36 17.88 4.53
C GLU A 371 35.80 17.02 3.34
N TYR A 372 34.98 16.05 2.93
CA TYR A 372 35.24 15.25 1.73
C TYR A 372 35.14 16.10 0.47
N ILE A 373 34.18 17.02 0.42
CA ILE A 373 34.03 17.93 -0.73
C ILE A 373 35.19 18.93 -0.79
N ARG A 374 35.63 19.49 0.35
CA ARG A 374 36.84 20.34 0.43
C ARG A 374 38.07 19.59 -0.07
N TYR A 375 38.26 18.34 0.35
CA TYR A 375 39.36 17.50 -0.13
C TYR A 375 39.35 17.34 -1.66
N TYR A 376 38.18 17.13 -2.29
CA TYR A 376 38.10 17.08 -3.74
C TYR A 376 38.49 18.39 -4.40
N ILE A 377 38.03 19.53 -3.87
CA ILE A 377 38.39 20.86 -4.39
C ILE A 377 39.90 21.08 -4.28
N ASP A 378 40.50 20.83 -3.11
CA ASP A 378 41.93 21.02 -2.88
C ASP A 378 42.82 20.21 -3.84
N ASN A 379 42.42 18.97 -4.17
CA ASN A 379 43.16 18.14 -5.12
C ASN A 379 43.04 18.65 -6.57
N LEU A 380 41.86 19.15 -6.95
CA LEU A 380 41.66 19.80 -8.24
C LEU A 380 42.57 21.02 -8.40
N GLU A 381 42.79 21.80 -7.34
CA GLU A 381 43.67 22.97 -7.36
C GLU A 381 45.15 22.62 -7.52
N LYS A 382 45.58 21.50 -6.94
CA LYS A 382 46.98 21.05 -6.99
C LYS A 382 47.35 20.38 -8.32
N GLY A 383 46.37 20.11 -9.18
CA GLY A 383 46.57 19.32 -10.40
C GLY A 383 46.93 17.85 -10.12
N GLU A 384 46.76 17.41 -8.87
CA GLU A 384 46.93 16.03 -8.45
C GLU A 384 45.63 15.30 -8.80
N GLY A 385 45.65 14.51 -9.88
CA GLY A 385 44.50 13.71 -10.27
C GLY A 385 44.02 12.82 -9.12
N LEU A 386 42.70 12.72 -8.94
CA LEU A 386 42.05 11.87 -7.94
C LEU A 386 42.13 10.38 -8.27
#